data_AF-A0A7Y1TT72-F1
#
_entry.id   AF-A0A7Y1TT72-F1
#
_cell.length_a   1.000
_cell.length_b   1.000
_cell.length_c   1.000
_cell.angle_alpha   90.00
_cell.angle_beta   90.00
_cell.angle_gamma   90.00
#
_symmetry.space_group_name_H-M   'P 1'
#
loop_
_entity.id
_entity.type
_entity.pdbx_description
1 polymer ?
#
loop_
_entity_poly.entity_id
_entity_poly.type
_entity_poly.pdbx_seq_one_letter_code
_entity_poly.pdbx_strand_id
1 'polypeptide(L)' 'MKHQYSEESHLRSIIKGITWRIIASTTILLITYFTTGEMDTAITVASIEFFVKLLLYYLHERAWIMIPRGTLR' A
#
# COMPACT_ATOMS: atom_id res chain seq x y z
N MET A 1 29.37 -21.95 -8.35
CA MET A 1 28.72 -20.62 -8.48
C MET A 1 28.14 -20.28 -7.11
N LYS A 2 28.76 -19.35 -6.37
CA LYS A 2 28.26 -18.93 -5.05
C LYS A 2 27.03 -18.07 -5.28
N HIS A 3 25.84 -18.59 -5.03
CA HIS A 3 24.65 -17.74 -4.92
C HIS A 3 24.84 -16.86 -3.68
N GLN A 4 25.26 -15.62 -3.92
CA GLN A 4 25.17 -14.57 -2.92
C GLN A 4 23.69 -14.33 -2.63
N TYR A 5 23.17 -14.96 -1.58
CA TYR A 5 22.00 -14.40 -0.91
C TYR A 5 22.50 -13.11 -0.26
N SER A 6 22.38 -12.00 -0.98
CA SER A 6 22.51 -10.68 -0.38
C SER A 6 21.43 -10.62 0.68
N GLU A 7 21.81 -10.69 1.96
CA GLU A 7 20.99 -10.21 3.07
C GLU A 7 20.26 -8.96 2.58
N GLU A 8 18.93 -9.01 2.43
CA GLU A 8 18.17 -7.85 1.98
C GLU A 8 18.40 -6.76 3.01
N SER A 9 19.35 -5.87 2.73
CA SER A 9 19.67 -4.76 3.62
C SER A 9 18.37 -4.03 3.93
N HIS A 10 18.08 -3.76 5.21
CA HIS A 10 16.88 -3.03 5.64
C HIS A 10 16.64 -1.77 4.80
N LEU A 11 17.71 -1.15 4.28
CA LEU A 11 17.68 -0.03 3.35
C LEU A 11 17.01 -0.36 2.00
N ARG A 12 17.26 -1.52 1.40
CA ARG A 12 16.59 -1.97 0.16
C ARG A 12 15.09 -2.15 0.37
N SER A 13 14.67 -2.69 1.51
CA SER A 13 13.25 -2.85 1.85
C SER A 13 12.56 -1.49 2.04
N ILE A 14 13.21 -0.54 2.70
CA ILE A 14 12.68 0.83 2.84
C ILE A 14 12.55 1.51 1.48
N ILE A 15 13.60 1.45 0.64
CA ILE A 15 13.58 2.03 -0.70
C ILE A 15 12.46 1.41 -1.54
N LYS A 16 12.33 0.07 -1.55
CA LYS A 16 11.26 -0.63 -2.25
C LYS A 16 9.87 -0.18 -1.76
N GLY A 17 9.70 -0.01 -0.45
CA GLY A 17 8.46 0.49 0.15
C GLY A 17 8.13 1.93 -0.27
N ILE A 18 9.11 2.83 -0.31
CA ILE A 18 8.94 4.20 -0.78
C ILE A 18 8.60 4.23 -2.27
N THR A 19 9.33 3.48 -3.10
CA THR A 19 9.06 3.37 -4.54
C THR A 19 7.63 2.90 -4.79
N TRP A 20 7.18 1.88 -4.06
CA TRP A 20 5.82 1.37 -4.20
C TRP A 20 4.76 2.42 -3.82
N ARG A 21 5.00 3.20 -2.76
CA ARG A 21 4.09 4.28 -2.35
C ARG A 21 4.01 5.39 -3.39
N ILE A 22 5.14 5.80 -3.96
CA ILE A 22 5.17 6.82 -5.02
C ILE A 22 4.40 6.33 -6.25
N ILE A 23 4.62 5.09 -6.67
CA ILE A 23 3.91 4.50 -7.82
C ILE A 23 2.40 4.46 -7.54
N ALA A 24 1.98 3.93 -6.39
CA ALA A 24 0.56 3.81 -6.05
C ALA A 24 -0.16 5.16 -6.02
N SER A 25 0.43 6.17 -5.36
CA SER A 25 -0.13 7.52 -5.31
C SER A 25 -0.18 8.18 -6.69
N THR A 26 0.87 8.01 -7.50
CA THR A 26 0.91 8.56 -8.87
C THR A 26 -0.13 7.90 -9.76
N THR A 27 -0.30 6.58 -9.68
CA THR A 27 -1.28 5.85 -10.49
C THR A 27 -2.70 6.32 -10.21
N ILE A 28 -3.08 6.52 -8.95
CA ILE A 28 -4.43 7.01 -8.60
C ILE A 28 -4.64 8.42 -9.11
N LEU A 29 -3.67 9.31 -8.87
CA LEU A 29 -3.76 10.69 -9.31
C LEU A 29 -3.91 10.76 -10.84
N LEU A 30 -3.14 9.97 -11.58
CA LEU A 30 -3.26 9.87 -13.04
C LEU A 30 -4.62 9.30 -13.46
N ILE A 31 -5.07 8.18 -12.89
CA ILE A 31 -6.35 7.55 -13.25
C ILE A 31 -7.51 8.52 -13.03
N THR A 32 -7.56 9.18 -11.87
CA THR A 32 -8.62 10.15 -11.57
C THR A 32 -8.51 11.36 -12.48
N TYR A 33 -7.31 11.90 -12.72
CA TYR A 33 -7.13 13.03 -13.61
C TYR A 33 -7.56 12.71 -15.05
N PHE A 34 -7.18 11.55 -15.59
CA PHE A 34 -7.58 11.14 -16.94
C PHE A 34 -9.08 10.84 -17.07
N THR A 35 -9.72 10.40 -15.98
CA THR A 35 -11.15 10.08 -15.99
C THR A 35 -12.02 11.32 -15.83
N THR A 36 -11.63 12.24 -14.95
CA THR A 36 -12.44 13.42 -14.59
C THR A 36 -12.00 14.68 -15.34
N GLY A 37 -10.73 14.78 -15.76
CA GLY A 37 -10.15 15.98 -16.36
C GLY A 37 -9.82 17.10 -15.36
N GLU A 38 -10.09 16.89 -14.07
CA GLU A 38 -9.98 17.90 -13.02
C GLU A 38 -8.90 17.52 -12.00
N MET A 39 -7.96 18.44 -11.76
CA MET A 39 -6.85 18.23 -10.82
C MET A 39 -7.33 18.20 -9.35
N ASP A 40 -8.28 19.05 -9.00
CA ASP A 40 -8.82 19.12 -7.62
C ASP A 40 -9.48 17.81 -7.20
N THR A 41 -10.20 17.17 -8.12
CA THR A 41 -10.81 15.87 -7.90
C THR A 41 -9.75 14.78 -7.74
N ALA A 42 -8.67 14.80 -8.54
CA ALA A 42 -7.58 13.84 -8.43
C ALA A 42 -6.85 13.91 -7.08
N ILE A 43 -6.60 15.11 -6.57
CA ILE A 43 -5.98 15.32 -5.25
C ILE A 43 -6.92 14.85 -4.14
N THR A 44 -8.21 15.15 -4.25
CA THR A 44 -9.22 14.72 -3.28
C THR A 44 -9.30 13.20 -3.19
N VAL A 45 -9.37 12.51 -4.33
CA VAL A 45 -9.41 11.04 -4.38
C VAL A 45 -8.12 10.43 -3.84
N ALA A 46 -6.95 10.95 -4.21
CA ALA A 46 -5.68 10.46 -3.68
C ALA A 46 -5.59 10.60 -2.15
N SER A 47 -6.12 11.71 -1.61
CA SER A 47 -6.18 11.95 -0.16
C SER A 47 -7.10 10.93 0.52
N ILE A 48 -8.30 10.73 -0.02
CA ILE A 48 -9.28 9.77 0.52
C ILE A 48 -8.72 8.35 0.46
N GLU A 49 -8.09 7.95 -0.63
CA GLU A 49 -7.54 6.61 -0.79
C GLU A 49 -6.49 6.28 0.27
N PHE A 50 -5.65 7.26 0.62
CA PHE A 50 -4.68 7.11 1.71
C PHE A 50 -5.38 6.79 3.04
N PHE A 51 -6.42 7.55 3.42
CA PHE A 51 -7.18 7.31 4.65
C PHE A 51 -7.98 5.99 4.60
N VAL A 52 -8.57 5.65 3.45
CA VAL A 52 -9.30 4.40 3.25
C VAL A 52 -8.37 3.21 3.44
N LYS A 53 -7.15 3.24 2.90
CA LYS A 53 -6.14 2.19 3.13
C LYS A 53 -5.78 2.04 4.61
N LEU A 54 -5.61 3.14 5.34
CA LEU A 54 -5.35 3.09 6.77
C LEU A 54 -6.50 2.44 7.54
N LEU A 55 -7.74 2.85 7.25
CA LEU A 55 -8.94 2.30 7.88
C LEU A 55 -9.11 0.81 7.54
N LEU A 56 -8.96 0.45 6.26
CA LEU A 56 -9.04 -0.94 5.80
C LEU A 56 -7.95 -1.81 6.42
N TYR A 57 -6.72 -1.32 6.54
CA TYR A 57 -5.64 -2.06 7.19
C TYR A 57 -5.97 -2.34 8.67
N TYR A 58 -6.43 -1.32 9.40
CA TYR A 58 -6.85 -1.48 10.78
C TYR A 58 -8.03 -2.47 10.92
N LEU A 59 -9.06 -2.32 10.09
CA LEU A 59 -10.20 -3.24 10.09
C LEU A 59 -9.79 -4.66 9.71
N HIS A 60 -8.88 -4.82 8.74
CA HIS A 60 -8.33 -6.11 8.35
C HIS A 60 -7.59 -6.77 9.51
N GLU A 61 -6.73 -6.04 10.21
CA GLU A 61 -6.03 -6.56 11.39
C GLU A 61 -7.02 -6.95 12.51
N ARG A 62 -8.04 -6.11 12.77
CA ARG A 62 -9.09 -6.41 13.75
C ARG A 62 -9.92 -7.63 13.36
N ALA A 63 -10.31 -7.75 12.10
CA ALA A 63 -11.02 -8.91 11.58
C ALA A 63 -10.16 -10.17 11.72
N TRP A 64 -8.86 -10.07 11.44
CA TRP A 64 -7.92 -11.17 11.56
C TRP A 64 -7.72 -11.67 12.99
N ILE A 65 -7.77 -10.76 13.97
CA ILE A 65 -7.75 -11.11 15.40
C ILE A 65 -9.08 -11.76 15.83
N MET A 66 -10.20 -11.31 15.28
CA MET A 66 -11.54 -11.85 15.58
C MET A 66 -11.78 -13.23 14.96
N ILE A 67 -11.10 -13.58 13.87
CA ILE A 67 -11.17 -14.93 13.31
C ILE A 67 -10.47 -15.88 14.31
N PRO A 68 -11.21 -16.79 14.98
CA PRO A 68 -10.59 -17.75 15.86
C PRO A 68 -9.69 -18.64 15.00
N ARG A 69 -8.38 -18.48 15.16
CA ARG A 69 -7.40 -19.44 14.64
C ARG A 69 -7.59 -20.73 15.42
N GLY A 70 -8.50 -21.57 14.93
CA GLY A 70 -8.66 -22.94 15.39
C GLY A 70 -7.27 -23.55 15.46
N THR A 71 -6.83 -23.84 16.68
CA THR A 71 -5.53 -24.43 16.94
C THR A 71 -5.56 -25.84 16.36
N LEU A 72 -5.18 -25.99 15.10
CA LEU A 72 -4.76 -27.27 14.54
C LEU A 72 -3.38 -27.55 15.14
N ARG A 73 -3.41 -28.22 16.28
CA ARG A 73 -2.28 -28.88 16.92
C ARG A 73 -1.89 -30.11 16.13
#